data_AF-A0A3D5UY08-F1
#
_entry.id   AF-A0A3D5UY08-F1
#
_cell.length_a   1.000
_cell.length_b   1.000
_cell.length_c   1.000
_cell.angle_alpha   90.00
_cell.angle_beta   90.00
_cell.angle_gamma   90.00
#
_symmetry.space_group_name_H-M   'P 1'
#
loop_
_entity.id
_entity.type
_entity.pdbx_description
1 polymer ?
#
loop_
_entity_poly.entity_id
_entity_poly.type
_entity_poly.pdbx_seq_one_letter_code
_entity_poly.pdbx_strand_id
1 'polypeptide(L)'
;MHADEPTRRDFLYVATGSLAAVGVASAVWPLIDQMNPDASVLALASIEVDISNIPVGQETTFKWRGKPVFVRHRSEEEIAAAESVDVASLPDPQTDDERVRTGPDGELERQWLVVIGICTHLGCVPLSYK
;
A
#
# COMPACT_ATOMS: atom_id res chain seq x y z
N MET A 1 15.99 50.12 15.72
CA MET A 1 16.23 49.95 14.27
C MET A 1 15.08 50.66 13.58
N HIS A 2 15.30 51.88 13.10
CA HIS A 2 14.29 52.60 12.32
C HIS A 2 14.17 51.89 10.96
N ALA A 3 13.01 51.32 10.67
CA ALA A 3 12.74 50.87 9.31
C ALA A 3 12.52 52.13 8.46
N ASP A 4 13.36 52.32 7.44
CA ASP A 4 13.11 53.33 6.40
C ASP A 4 11.72 53.11 5.78
N GLU A 5 11.03 54.19 5.42
CA GLU A 5 9.73 54.09 4.75
C GLU A 5 9.89 53.34 3.42
N PRO A 6 9.03 52.35 3.14
CA PRO A 6 9.16 51.52 1.94
C PRO A 6 9.08 52.39 0.68
N THR A 7 10.11 52.28 -0.16
CA THR A 7 10.22 53.08 -1.37
C THR A 7 9.49 52.39 -2.54
N ARG A 8 9.20 53.15 -3.60
CA ARG A 8 8.66 52.59 -4.85
C ARG A 8 9.54 51.47 -5.43
N ARG A 9 10.85 51.54 -5.20
CA ARG A 9 11.81 50.53 -5.67
C ARG A 9 11.67 49.24 -4.87
N ASP A 10 11.47 49.33 -3.55
CA ASP A 10 11.23 48.16 -2.69
C ASP A 10 9.93 47.47 -3.08
N PHE A 11 8.87 48.24 -3.36
CA PHE A 11 7.61 47.71 -3.86
C PHE A 11 7.81 46.93 -5.17
N LEU A 12 8.54 47.49 -6.14
CA LEU A 12 8.79 46.81 -7.42
C LEU A 12 9.61 45.52 -7.24
N TYR A 13 10.64 45.52 -6.40
CA TYR A 13 11.42 44.31 -6.14
C TYR A 13 10.59 43.21 -5.46
N VAL A 14 9.82 43.56 -4.43
CA VAL A 14 8.96 42.60 -3.73
C VAL A 14 7.87 42.08 -4.66
N ALA A 15 7.20 42.96 -5.41
CA ALA A 15 6.13 42.58 -6.33
C ALA A 15 6.64 41.67 -7.46
N THR A 16 7.72 42.06 -8.16
CA THR A 16 8.29 41.26 -9.24
C THR A 16 8.89 39.95 -8.72
N GLY A 17 9.59 39.98 -7.58
CA GLY A 17 10.14 38.79 -6.94
C GLY A 17 9.06 37.79 -6.52
N SER A 18 7.98 38.29 -5.91
CA SER A 18 6.84 37.45 -5.50
C SER A 18 6.13 36.83 -6.70
N LEU A 19 5.89 37.63 -7.75
CA LEU A 19 5.27 37.14 -8.98
C LEU A 19 6.15 36.07 -9.67
N ALA A 20 7.47 36.30 -9.74
CA ALA A 20 8.41 35.33 -10.30
C ALA A 20 8.41 34.02 -9.49
N ALA A 21 8.44 34.11 -8.16
CA ALA A 21 8.41 32.92 -7.30
C ALA A 21 7.13 32.09 -7.48
N VAL A 22 5.95 32.74 -7.46
CA VAL A 22 4.66 32.06 -7.69
C VAL A 22 4.57 31.51 -9.11
N GLY A 23 5.06 32.25 -10.10
CA GLY A 23 5.09 31.81 -11.50
C GLY A 23 5.92 30.56 -11.70
N VAL A 24 7.13 30.52 -11.13
CA VAL A 24 8.00 29.33 -11.17
C VAL A 24 7.35 28.16 -10.44
N ALA A 25 6.82 28.36 -9.23
CA ALA A 25 6.16 27.31 -8.48
C ALA A 25 4.97 26.72 -9.25
N SER A 26 4.13 27.58 -9.82
CA SER A 26 2.96 27.18 -10.62
C SER A 26 3.34 26.45 -11.90
N ALA A 27 4.47 26.78 -12.53
CA ALA A 27 4.95 26.12 -13.74
C ALA A 27 5.61 24.76 -13.44
N VAL A 28 6.34 24.66 -12.32
CA VAL A 28 7.05 23.43 -11.93
C VAL A 28 6.09 22.40 -11.32
N TRP A 29 5.07 22.82 -10.58
CA TRP A 29 4.19 21.91 -9.86
C TRP A 29 3.51 20.86 -10.76
N PRO A 30 2.90 21.19 -11.92
CA PRO A 30 2.30 20.19 -12.79
C PRO A 30 3.30 19.17 -13.34
N LEU A 31 4.56 19.57 -13.54
CA LEU A 31 5.62 18.68 -14.01
C LEU A 31 6.03 17.65 -12.94
N ILE A 32 5.95 18.04 -11.67
CA ILE A 32 6.14 17.10 -10.55
C ILE A 32 4.90 16.22 -10.41
N ASP A 33 3.71 16.82 -10.45
CA ASP A 33 2.46 16.11 -10.24
C ASP A 33 2.17 15.05 -11.31
N GLN A 34 2.54 15.31 -12.58
CA GLN A 34 2.40 14.33 -13.66
C GLN A 34 3.28 13.07 -13.49
N MET A 35 4.23 13.06 -12.54
CA MET A 35 5.02 11.88 -12.21
C MET A 35 4.28 10.93 -11.24
N ASN A 36 3.16 11.37 -10.65
CA ASN A 36 2.29 10.53 -9.83
C ASN A 36 1.47 9.55 -10.69
N PRO A 37 0.91 8.47 -10.10
CA PRO A 37 0.02 7.55 -10.81
C PRO A 37 -1.19 8.27 -11.42
N ASP A 38 -1.51 7.96 -12.68
CA ASP A 38 -2.67 8.53 -13.35
C ASP A 38 -4.02 7.97 -12.82
N ALA A 39 -5.12 8.59 -13.25
CA ALA A 39 -6.46 8.19 -12.84
C ALA A 39 -6.82 6.74 -13.23
N SER A 40 -6.25 6.22 -14.33
CA SER A 40 -6.50 4.85 -14.78
C SER A 40 -5.83 3.82 -13.87
N VAL A 41 -4.64 4.14 -13.34
CA VAL A 41 -3.94 3.32 -12.34
C VAL A 41 -4.66 3.38 -10.99
N LEU A 42 -5.21 4.53 -10.61
CA LEU A 42 -5.97 4.68 -9.37
C LEU A 42 -7.33 3.98 -9.42
N ALA A 43 -7.97 3.89 -10.59
CA ALA A 43 -9.25 3.21 -10.78
C ALA A 43 -9.19 1.68 -10.52
N LEU A 44 -8.00 1.07 -10.55
CA LEU A 44 -7.78 -0.35 -10.22
C LEU A 44 -7.79 -0.63 -8.71
N ALA A 45 -8.62 0.08 -7.94
CA ALA A 45 -8.60 0.06 -6.47
C ALA A 45 -9.00 -1.31 -5.89
N SER A 46 -9.99 -1.97 -6.49
CA SER A 46 -10.51 -3.29 -6.07
C SER A 46 -10.61 -4.25 -7.25
N ILE A 47 -10.45 -5.53 -6.97
CA ILE A 47 -10.73 -6.63 -7.90
C ILE A 47 -11.56 -7.68 -7.18
N GLU A 48 -12.40 -8.40 -7.92
CA GLU A 48 -13.10 -9.58 -7.43
C GLU A 48 -12.40 -10.80 -8.01
N VAL A 49 -12.11 -11.78 -7.15
CA VAL A 49 -11.49 -13.04 -7.54
C VAL A 49 -12.37 -14.18 -7.09
N ASP A 50 -12.63 -15.12 -7.99
CA ASP A 50 -13.32 -16.35 -7.65
C ASP A 50 -12.34 -17.33 -6.99
N ILE A 51 -12.60 -17.64 -5.72
CA ILE A 51 -11.80 -18.53 -4.90
C ILE A 51 -12.40 -19.94 -4.77
N SER A 52 -13.58 -20.18 -5.35
CA SER A 52 -14.33 -21.44 -5.21
C SER A 52 -13.57 -22.66 -5.75
N ASN A 53 -12.67 -22.45 -6.70
CA ASN A 53 -11.91 -23.50 -7.36
C ASN A 53 -10.53 -23.74 -6.74
N ILE A 54 -10.19 -23.11 -5.60
CA ILE A 54 -8.90 -23.31 -4.92
C ILE A 54 -9.03 -24.48 -3.94
N PRO A 55 -8.39 -25.64 -4.20
CA PRO A 55 -8.45 -26.78 -3.29
C PRO A 55 -7.72 -26.51 -1.97
N VAL A 56 -8.12 -27.18 -0.90
CA VAL A 56 -7.42 -27.14 0.39
C VAL A 56 -5.95 -27.54 0.20
N GLY A 57 -5.04 -26.79 0.82
CA GLY A 57 -3.59 -26.95 0.73
C GLY A 57 -2.97 -26.34 -0.53
N GLN A 58 -3.75 -25.74 -1.43
CA GLN A 58 -3.23 -25.05 -2.61
C GLN A 58 -3.25 -23.53 -2.47
N GLU A 59 -2.40 -22.91 -3.28
CA GLU A 59 -2.26 -21.46 -3.38
C GLU A 59 -2.43 -21.04 -4.85
N THR A 60 -3.14 -19.93 -5.06
CA THR A 60 -3.25 -19.28 -6.36
C THR A 60 -2.74 -17.83 -6.24
N THR A 61 -1.96 -17.39 -7.22
CA THR A 61 -1.46 -16.02 -7.28
C THR A 61 -2.32 -15.18 -8.22
N PHE A 62 -2.83 -14.06 -7.70
CA PHE A 62 -3.56 -13.06 -8.46
C PHE A 62 -2.72 -11.78 -8.60
N LYS A 63 -3.03 -10.96 -9.61
CA LYS A 63 -2.37 -9.66 -9.81
C LYS A 63 -3.32 -8.55 -9.39
N TRP A 64 -2.94 -7.77 -8.38
CA TRP A 64 -3.67 -6.59 -7.91
C TRP A 64 -2.75 -5.37 -7.88
N ARG A 65 -3.12 -4.29 -8.59
CA ARG A 65 -2.31 -3.04 -8.69
C ARG A 65 -0.84 -3.29 -9.06
N GLY A 66 -0.60 -4.25 -9.96
CA GLY A 66 0.75 -4.66 -10.38
C GLY A 66 1.51 -5.51 -9.37
N LYS A 67 0.93 -5.77 -8.18
CA LYS A 67 1.50 -6.58 -7.11
C LYS A 67 0.94 -8.01 -7.15
N PRO A 68 1.75 -9.05 -6.87
CA PRO A 68 1.22 -10.39 -6.65
C PRO A 68 0.48 -10.45 -5.31
N VAL A 69 -0.68 -11.09 -5.30
CA VAL A 69 -1.46 -11.43 -4.10
C VAL A 69 -1.57 -12.94 -4.05
N PHE A 70 -1.09 -13.54 -2.98
CA PHE A 70 -1.20 -14.97 -2.73
C PHE A 70 -2.49 -15.23 -1.97
N VAL A 71 -3.29 -16.15 -2.50
CA VAL A 71 -4.51 -16.64 -1.87
C VAL A 71 -4.33 -18.13 -1.65
N ARG A 72 -4.21 -18.53 -0.39
CA ARG A 72 -4.04 -19.92 0.02
C ARG A 72 -5.27 -20.41 0.76
N HIS A 73 -5.78 -21.57 0.36
CA HIS A 73 -6.79 -22.30 1.12
C HIS A 73 -6.05 -23.22 2.10
N ARG A 74 -5.97 -22.81 3.37
CA ARG A 74 -5.21 -23.52 4.41
C ARG A 74 -5.92 -24.78 4.88
N SER A 75 -5.15 -25.81 5.23
CA SER A 75 -5.66 -26.97 5.96
C SER A 75 -5.81 -26.67 7.46
N GLU A 76 -6.57 -27.49 8.17
CA GLU A 76 -6.70 -27.39 9.64
C GLU A 76 -5.34 -27.54 10.35
N GLU A 77 -4.45 -28.38 9.82
CA GLU A 77 -3.10 -28.57 10.36
C GLU A 77 -2.27 -27.29 10.25
N GLU A 78 -2.39 -26.57 9.12
CA GLU A 78 -1.68 -25.30 8.91
C GLU A 78 -2.20 -24.19 9.81
N ILE A 79 -3.52 -24.12 10.01
CA ILE A 79 -4.16 -23.15 10.92
C ILE A 79 -3.69 -23.41 12.35
N ALA A 80 -3.80 -24.66 12.81
CA ALA A 80 -3.36 -25.05 14.16
C ALA A 80 -1.86 -24.78 14.37
N ALA A 81 -1.03 -25.06 13.35
CA ALA A 81 0.39 -24.75 13.42
C ALA A 81 0.64 -23.24 13.58
N ALA A 82 -0.06 -22.40 12.81
CA ALA A 82 0.08 -20.94 12.89
C ALA A 82 -0.36 -20.39 14.26
N GLU A 83 -1.48 -20.88 14.80
CA GLU A 83 -2.01 -20.46 16.11
C GLU A 83 -1.15 -20.94 17.30
N SER A 84 -0.40 -22.03 17.13
CA SER A 84 0.45 -22.61 18.18
C SER A 84 1.78 -21.86 18.41
N VAL A 85 2.11 -20.89 17.55
CA VAL A 85 3.38 -20.16 17.62
C VAL A 85 3.40 -19.21 18.82
N ASP A 86 4.48 -19.23 19.60
CA ASP A 86 4.76 -18.18 20.59
C ASP A 86 5.06 -16.86 19.88
N VAL A 87 4.04 -16.01 19.78
CA VAL A 87 4.07 -14.74 19.06
C VAL A 87 5.13 -13.78 19.64
N ALA A 88 5.45 -13.88 20.93
CA ALA A 88 6.45 -13.03 21.59
C ALA A 88 7.89 -13.36 21.13
N SER A 89 8.10 -14.53 20.54
CA SER A 89 9.39 -14.94 19.99
C SER A 89 9.68 -14.35 18.60
N LEU A 90 8.67 -13.78 17.93
CA LEU A 90 8.78 -13.26 16.56
C LEU A 90 9.34 -11.83 16.54
N PRO A 91 10.14 -11.44 15.53
CA PRO A 91 10.62 -10.06 15.38
C PRO A 91 9.52 -9.03 15.14
N ASP A 92 8.41 -9.45 14.54
CA ASP A 92 7.19 -8.66 14.32
C ASP A 92 6.00 -9.45 14.90
N PRO A 93 5.70 -9.28 16.20
CA PRO A 93 4.65 -10.05 16.89
C PRO A 93 3.26 -9.72 16.36
N GLN A 94 2.57 -10.71 15.80
CA GLN A 94 1.18 -10.62 15.36
C GLN A 94 0.52 -12.00 15.42
N THR A 95 -0.70 -12.11 15.94
CA THR A 95 -1.42 -13.40 16.01
C THR A 95 -2.04 -13.76 14.66
N ASP A 96 -2.40 -15.03 14.45
CA ASP A 96 -3.06 -15.43 13.19
C ASP A 96 -4.45 -14.80 13.02
N ASP A 97 -5.21 -14.70 14.12
CA ASP A 97 -6.54 -14.07 14.15
C ASP A 97 -6.51 -12.59 13.73
N GLU A 98 -5.43 -11.86 14.02
CA GLU A 98 -5.23 -10.46 13.59
C GLU A 98 -4.93 -10.33 12.08
N ARG A 99 -4.53 -11.43 11.43
CA ARG A 99 -4.07 -11.45 10.04
C ARG A 99 -5.16 -11.91 9.07
N VAL A 100 -6.11 -12.70 9.55
CA VAL A 100 -7.27 -13.14 8.77
C VAL A 100 -8.42 -12.13 8.85
N ARG A 101 -9.47 -12.34 8.05
CA ARG A 101 -10.62 -11.45 7.97
C ARG A 101 -11.89 -12.16 8.40
N THR A 102 -12.82 -11.40 8.95
CA THR A 102 -14.17 -11.86 9.24
C THR A 102 -14.98 -11.98 7.96
N GLY A 103 -15.65 -13.11 7.79
CA GLY A 103 -16.55 -13.39 6.68
C GLY A 103 -17.91 -12.70 6.81
N PRO A 104 -18.79 -12.85 5.80
CA PRO A 104 -20.13 -12.26 5.81
C PRO A 104 -21.04 -12.80 6.93
N ASP A 105 -20.75 -14.00 7.44
CA ASP A 105 -21.45 -14.67 8.53
C ASP A 105 -21.02 -14.18 9.92
N GLY A 106 -19.98 -13.34 10.00
CA GLY A 106 -19.45 -12.81 11.26
C GLY A 106 -18.35 -13.66 11.89
N GLU A 107 -17.95 -14.77 11.26
CA GLU A 107 -16.89 -15.65 11.75
C GLU A 107 -15.54 -15.34 11.08
N LEU A 108 -14.43 -15.70 11.72
CA LEU A 108 -13.10 -15.53 11.14
C LEU A 108 -12.82 -16.60 10.09
N GLU A 109 -12.48 -16.16 8.88
CA GLU A 109 -12.19 -17.01 7.72
C GLU A 109 -10.77 -17.57 7.77
N ARG A 110 -10.47 -18.39 8.79
CA ARG A 110 -9.12 -18.93 9.04
C ARG A 110 -8.61 -19.81 7.89
N GLN A 111 -9.48 -20.44 7.12
CA GLN A 111 -9.08 -21.22 5.97
C GLN A 111 -8.53 -20.37 4.83
N TRP A 112 -8.72 -19.04 4.83
CA TRP A 112 -8.23 -18.16 3.78
C TRP A 112 -7.07 -17.29 4.25
N LEU A 113 -5.88 -17.57 3.72
CA LEU A 113 -4.72 -16.68 3.86
C LEU A 113 -4.59 -15.82 2.60
N VAL A 114 -4.81 -14.51 2.74
CA VAL A 114 -4.72 -13.54 1.63
C VAL A 114 -3.62 -12.53 1.96
N VAL A 115 -2.50 -12.60 1.24
CA VAL A 115 -1.33 -11.76 1.51
C VAL A 115 -0.79 -11.11 0.25
N ILE A 116 -0.24 -9.90 0.40
CA ILE A 116 0.55 -9.29 -0.67
C ILE A 116 1.89 -10.02 -0.75
N GLY A 117 2.16 -10.69 -1.87
CA GLY A 117 3.36 -11.49 -2.12
C GLY A 117 4.62 -10.67 -2.38
N ILE A 118 4.86 -9.64 -1.56
CA ILE A 118 6.01 -8.74 -1.67
C ILE A 118 6.83 -8.86 -0.40
N CYS A 119 8.05 -9.36 -0.52
CA CYS A 119 8.98 -9.46 0.59
C CYS A 119 9.29 -8.07 1.16
N THR A 120 9.14 -7.92 2.48
CA THR A 120 9.33 -6.65 3.21
C THR A 120 10.78 -6.15 3.24
N HIS A 121 11.76 -6.96 2.79
CA HIS A 121 13.15 -6.54 2.67
C HIS A 121 13.33 -5.54 1.51
N LEU A 122 13.17 -6.00 0.26
CA LEU A 122 13.43 -5.22 -0.96
C LEU A 122 12.40 -5.46 -2.07
N GLY A 123 11.29 -6.14 -1.76
CA GLY A 123 10.17 -6.29 -2.69
C GLY A 123 10.28 -7.45 -3.69
N CYS A 124 11.19 -8.39 -3.49
CA CYS A 124 11.19 -9.66 -4.22
C CYS A 124 9.87 -10.42 -4.00
N VAL A 125 9.49 -11.25 -4.97
CA VAL A 125 8.34 -12.15 -4.83
C VAL A 125 8.82 -13.45 -4.18
N PRO A 126 8.30 -13.82 -2.99
CA PRO A 126 8.61 -15.11 -2.37
C PRO A 126 8.19 -16.25 -3.29
N LEU A 127 8.92 -17.37 -3.25
CA LEU A 127 8.51 -18.57 -3.96
C LEU A 127 7.23 -19.11 -3.31
N SER A 128 6.23 -19.43 -4.12
CA SER A 128 5.00 -20.07 -3.65
C SER A 128 5.30 -21.43 -3.05
N TYR A 129 4.48 -21.86 -2.09
CA TYR A 129 4.52 -23.22 -1.56
C TYR A 129 4.36 -24.23 -2.71
N LYS A 130 5.23 -25.24 -2.73
CA LYS A 130 5.26 -26.30 -3.75
C LYS A 130 4.63 -27.56 -3.18
#